data_AF-A0A6N4X297-F1
#
_entry.id   AF-A0A6N4X297-F1
#
_cell.length_a   1.000
_cell.length_b   1.000
_cell.length_c   1.000
_cell.angle_alpha   90.00
_cell.angle_beta   90.00
_cell.angle_gamma   90.00
#
_symmetry.space_group_name_H-M   'P 1'
#
loop_
_entity.id
_entity.type
_entity.pdbx_description
1 polymer ?
#
loop_
_entity_poly.entity_id
_entity_poly.type
_entity_poly.pdbx_seq_one_letter_code
_entity_poly.pdbx_strand_id
1 'polypeptide(L)'
;METAPPNTIAQFVPLIILCLAIAGTAFALAKDKGRNVPLWTVLGLIPVLNFFLIWYFVGASNLKHEAKLNEILARMNRRSPHE
;
A
#
# COMPACT_ATOMS: atom_id res chain seq x y z
N MET A 1 -25.11 -21.28 35.72
CA MET A 1 -24.04 -20.74 34.85
C MET A 1 -24.68 -19.69 33.97
N GLU A 2 -24.62 -18.43 34.37
CA GLU A 2 -25.09 -17.30 33.56
C GLU A 2 -24.11 -17.14 32.40
N THR A 3 -24.51 -17.57 31.20
CA THR A 3 -23.76 -17.25 30.00
C THR A 3 -23.94 -15.77 29.74
N ALA A 4 -22.92 -14.97 30.07
CA ALA A 4 -22.87 -13.55 29.72
C ALA A 4 -23.32 -13.36 28.25
N PRO A 5 -24.10 -12.31 27.94
CA PRO A 5 -24.56 -12.08 26.58
C PRO A 5 -23.34 -12.05 25.65
N PRO A 6 -23.42 -12.66 24.45
CA PRO A 6 -22.30 -12.67 23.53
C PRO A 6 -21.91 -11.22 23.26
N ASN A 7 -20.71 -10.83 23.69
CA ASN A 7 -20.18 -9.49 23.48
C ASN A 7 -19.98 -9.30 21.97
N THR A 8 -20.98 -8.74 21.29
CA THR A 8 -21.02 -8.56 19.83
C THR A 8 -19.82 -7.78 19.32
N ILE A 9 -19.29 -6.84 20.13
CA ILE A 9 -18.07 -6.07 19.81
C ILE A 9 -16.82 -6.97 19.83
N ALA A 10 -16.75 -7.94 20.73
CA ALA A 10 -15.61 -8.86 20.83
C ALA A 10 -15.47 -9.75 19.58
N GLN A 11 -16.57 -10.00 18.86
CA GLN A 11 -16.56 -10.76 17.61
C GLN A 11 -15.86 -10.01 16.45
N PHE A 12 -15.74 -8.68 16.54
CA PHE A 12 -15.04 -7.85 15.54
C PHE A 12 -13.55 -7.64 15.85
N VAL A 13 -13.06 -8.07 17.02
CA VAL A 13 -11.63 -7.97 17.39
C VAL A 13 -10.70 -8.60 16.34
N PRO A 14 -10.96 -9.81 15.81
CA PRO A 14 -10.12 -10.39 14.76
C PRO A 14 -10.08 -9.55 13.48
N LEU A 15 -11.21 -8.95 13.11
CA LEU A 15 -11.32 -8.06 11.94
C LEU A 15 -10.52 -6.76 12.13
N ILE A 16 -10.54 -6.20 13.35
CA ILE A 16 -9.76 -5.00 13.67
C ILE A 16 -8.26 -5.29 13.60
N ILE A 17 -7.82 -6.43 14.13
CA ILE A 17 -6.41 -6.85 14.05
C ILE A 17 -5.98 -7.03 12.59
N LEU A 18 -6.80 -7.68 11.77
CA LEU A 18 -6.54 -7.85 10.34
C LEU A 18 -6.47 -6.50 9.62
N CYS A 19 -7.39 -5.57 9.92
CA CYS A 19 -7.41 -4.24 9.33
C CYS A 19 -6.14 -3.45 9.69
N LEU A 20 -5.69 -3.51 10.95
CA LEU A 20 -4.45 -2.88 11.40
C LEU A 20 -3.21 -3.47 10.72
N ALA A 21 -3.14 -4.80 10.59
CA ALA A 21 -2.03 -5.46 9.91
C ALA A 21 -1.94 -5.00 8.45
N ILE A 22 -3.08 -4.95 7.74
CA ILE A 22 -3.08 -4.58 6.33
C ILE A 22 -2.85 -3.07 6.16
N ALA A 23 -3.42 -2.22 7.01
CA ALA A 23 -3.11 -0.79 7.02
C ALA A 23 -1.60 -0.53 7.23
N GLY A 24 -0.95 -1.31 8.10
CA GLY A 24 0.51 -1.27 8.28
C GLY A 24 1.27 -1.63 7.01
N THR A 25 0.88 -2.70 6.31
CA THR A 25 1.51 -3.08 5.03
C THR A 25 1.26 -2.06 3.92
N ALA A 26 0.06 -1.49 3.83
CA ALA A 26 -0.27 -0.44 2.87
C ALA A 26 0.55 0.84 3.12
N PHE A 27 0.76 1.20 4.39
CA PHE A 27 1.62 2.32 4.78
C PHE A 27 3.09 2.06 4.39
N ALA A 28 3.61 0.87 4.69
CA ALA A 28 4.98 0.49 4.33
C ALA A 28 5.18 0.47 2.81
N LEU A 29 4.25 -0.13 2.06
CA LEU A 29 4.33 -0.17 0.60
C LEU A 29 4.15 1.21 -0.04
N ALA A 30 3.30 2.08 0.51
CA ALA A 30 3.16 3.44 0.02
C ALA A 30 4.46 4.24 0.20
N LYS A 31 5.17 4.04 1.32
CA LYS A 31 6.52 4.59 1.53
C LYS A 31 7.52 4.02 0.53
N ASP A 32 7.53 2.71 0.31
CA ASP A 32 8.50 2.07 -0.60
C ASP A 32 8.27 2.42 -2.07
N LYS A 33 7.01 2.57 -2.48
CA LYS A 33 6.64 3.00 -3.84
C LYS A 33 6.63 4.53 -3.99
N GLY A 34 6.94 5.32 -2.96
CA GLY A 34 7.02 6.78 -3.06
C GLY A 34 5.72 7.47 -3.48
N ARG A 35 4.56 6.85 -3.19
CA ARG A 35 3.22 7.45 -3.45
C ARG A 35 2.72 8.20 -2.21
N ASN A 36 1.64 8.97 -2.38
CA ASN A 36 0.97 9.70 -1.31
C ASN A 36 0.47 8.78 -0.19
N VAL A 37 1.32 8.58 0.81
CA VAL A 37 1.10 7.75 2.01
C VAL A 37 -0.29 7.92 2.65
N PRO A 38 -0.81 9.13 2.92
CA PRO A 38 -2.12 9.27 3.58
C PRO A 38 -3.28 8.72 2.76
N LEU A 39 -3.22 8.83 1.43
CA LEU A 39 -4.28 8.34 0.54
C LEU A 39 -4.33 6.80 0.54
N TRP A 40 -3.16 6.17 0.59
CA TRP A 40 -3.02 4.70 0.64
C TRP A 40 -3.38 4.11 2.00
N THR A 41 -3.07 4.82 3.09
CA THR A 41 -3.51 4.42 4.44
C THR A 41 -5.04 4.46 4.58
N VAL A 42 -5.69 5.51 4.06
CA VAL A 42 -7.17 5.60 4.05
C VAL A 42 -7.79 4.49 3.20
N LEU A 43 -7.17 4.16 2.06
CA LEU A 43 -7.60 3.04 1.23
C LEU A 43 -7.47 1.67 1.93
N GLY A 44 -6.38 1.45 2.68
CA GLY A 44 -6.13 0.22 3.44
C GLY A 44 -7.02 0.05 4.68
N LEU A 45 -7.57 1.15 5.20
CA LEU A 45 -8.56 1.12 6.28
C LEU A 45 -9.92 0.55 5.80
N ILE A 46 -10.16 0.52 4.49
CA ILE A 46 -11.39 -0.03 3.90
C ILE A 46 -11.18 -1.53 3.64
N PRO A 47 -11.77 -2.42 4.46
CA PRO A 47 -11.49 -3.87 4.38
C PRO A 47 -11.84 -4.50 3.03
N VAL A 48 -12.79 -3.93 2.27
CA VAL A 48 -13.16 -4.40 0.93
C VAL A 48 -12.08 -4.12 -0.11
N LEU A 49 -11.36 -3.00 0.05
CA LEU A 49 -10.30 -2.63 -0.87
C LEU A 49 -9.03 -3.45 -0.62
N ASN A 50 -8.85 -4.09 0.53
CA ASN A 50 -7.65 -4.86 0.85
C ASN A 50 -7.32 -5.96 -0.16
N PHE A 51 -8.32 -6.69 -0.67
CA PHE A 51 -8.10 -7.68 -1.73
C PHE A 51 -7.64 -7.03 -3.04
N PHE A 52 -8.26 -5.92 -3.41
CA PHE A 52 -7.90 -5.15 -4.60
C PHE A 52 -6.53 -4.46 -4.46
N LEU A 53 -6.14 -4.05 -3.24
CA LEU A 53 -4.85 -3.44 -2.95
C LEU A 53 -3.70 -4.41 -3.19
N ILE A 54 -3.81 -5.66 -2.75
CA ILE A 54 -2.77 -6.67 -3.01
C ILE A 54 -2.62 -6.90 -4.52
N TRP A 55 -3.74 -7.03 -5.23
CA TRP A 55 -3.74 -7.20 -6.69
C TRP A 55 -3.16 -5.98 -7.42
N TYR A 56 -3.54 -4.79 -6.97
CA TYR A 56 -3.00 -3.52 -7.45
C TYR A 56 -1.50 -3.42 -7.15
N PHE A 57 -1.03 -3.91 -6.00
CA PHE A 57 0.39 -3.86 -5.63
C PHE A 57 1.26 -4.80 -6.44
N VAL A 58 0.73 -5.97 -6.83
CA VAL A 58 1.37 -6.89 -7.78
C VAL A 58 1.50 -6.23 -9.16
N GLY A 59 0.47 -5.49 -9.61
CA GLY A 59 0.47 -4.83 -10.92
C GLY A 59 1.12 -3.44 -10.98
N ALA A 60 1.23 -2.73 -9.85
CA ALA A 60 1.70 -1.35 -9.85
C ALA A 60 3.22 -1.28 -10.07
N SER A 61 3.63 -0.61 -11.15
CA SER A 61 5.03 -0.23 -11.36
C SER A 61 5.58 0.53 -10.15
N ASN A 62 6.78 0.16 -9.72
CA ASN A 62 7.49 0.89 -8.68
C ASN A 62 7.96 2.24 -9.26
N LEU A 63 7.38 3.35 -8.80
CA LEU A 63 7.84 4.70 -9.13
C LEU A 63 9.34 4.90 -8.86
N LYS A 64 9.91 4.15 -7.91
CA LYS A 64 11.35 4.13 -7.65
C LYS A 64 12.17 3.56 -8.81
N HIS A 65 11.62 2.59 -9.55
CA HIS A 65 12.24 2.06 -10.76
C HIS A 65 12.09 3.03 -11.92
N GLU A 66 10.93 3.68 -12.07
CA GLU A 66 10.72 4.73 -13.08
C GLU A 66 11.64 5.93 -12.85
N ALA A 67 11.84 6.35 -11.60
CA ALA A 67 12.76 7.42 -11.25
C ALA A 67 14.22 7.09 -11.65
N LYS A 68 14.68 5.87 -11.36
CA LYS A 68 16.02 5.41 -11.78
C LYS A 68 16.15 5.33 -13.30
N LEU A 69 15.13 4.82 -13.99
CA LEU A 69 15.11 4.76 -15.45
C LEU A 69 15.16 6.16 -16.07
N ASN A 70 14.38 7.10 -15.55
CA ASN A 70 14.41 8.50 -15.98
C ASN A 70 15.77 9.15 -15.73
N GLU A 71 16.41 8.85 -14.60
CA GLU A 71 17.76 9.35 -14.31
C GLU A 71 18.79 8.81 -15.31
N ILE A 72 18.73 7.52 -15.66
CA ILE A 72 19.61 6.91 -16.66
C ILE A 72 19.35 7.50 -18.04
N LEU A 73 18.08 7.63 -18.46
CA LEU A 73 17.69 8.30 -19.71
C LEU A 73 18.19 9.74 -19.79
N ALA A 74 18.04 10.52 -18.72
CA ALA A 74 18.53 11.89 -18.65
C ALA A 74 20.06 11.96 -18.75
N ARG A 75 20.78 11.01 -18.12
CA ARG A 75 22.25 10.92 -18.22
C ARG A 75 22.70 10.53 -19.63
N MET A 76 22.02 9.61 -20.30
CA MET A 76 22.33 9.22 -21.68
C MET A 76 22.04 10.37 -22.66
N ASN A 77 20.91 11.06 -22.50
CA ASN A 77 20.56 12.22 -23.33
C ASN A 77 21.56 13.38 -23.18
N ARG A 78 22.08 13.61 -21.96
CA ARG A 78 23.18 14.58 -21.75
C ARG A 78 24.52 14.13 -22.35
N ARG A 79 24.72 12.82 -22.54
CA ARG A 79 25.98 12.26 -23.07
C ARG A 79 25.99 12.18 -24.60
N SER A 80 24.82 12.20 -25.25
CA SER A 80 24.67 12.34 -26.71
C SER A 80 24.06 13.69 -27.11
N PRO A 81 24.74 14.83 -26.89
CA PRO A 81 24.31 16.13 -27.43
C PRO A 81 24.57 16.28 -28.94
N HIS A 82 24.85 15.19 -29.66
CA HIS A 82 25.28 15.20 -31.06
C HIS A 82 24.49 14.18 -31.88
N GLU A 83 23.30 14.61 -32.30
CA GLU A 83 22.86 14.61 -33.71
C GLU A 83 22.25 15.99 -34.00
#